data_AF-A0A2N3D7P0-F1
#
_entry.id   AF-A0A2N3D7P0-F1
#
_cell.length_a   1.000
_cell.length_b   1.000
_cell.length_c   1.000
_cell.angle_alpha   90.00
_cell.angle_beta   90.00
_cell.angle_gamma   90.00
#
_symmetry.space_group_name_H-M   'P 1'
#
loop_
_entity.id
_entity.type
_entity.pdbx_description
1 polymer ?
#
loop_
_entity_poly.entity_id
_entity_poly.type
_entity_poly.pdbx_seq_one_letter_code
_entity_poly.pdbx_strand_id
1 'polypeptide(L)' 'MSGTICPRCSSSDAVSDCQGMEDGTVIWTIYRCVVCCFSWRDSEPPSAIGLGVRSAAFAVDAANLDHYPKILQQ' A
#
# COMPACT_ATOMS: atom_id res chain seq x y z
N MET A 1 -15.44 2.05 10.81
CA MET A 1 -14.40 2.71 10.01
C MET A 1 -14.01 1.74 8.90
N SER A 2 -14.31 2.08 7.66
CA SER A 2 -13.88 1.30 6.49
C SER A 2 -12.41 1.62 6.21
N GLY A 3 -11.50 0.71 6.58
CA GLY A 3 -10.07 0.90 6.34
C GLY A 3 -9.70 0.77 4.86
N THR A 4 -8.60 1.40 4.45
CA THR A 4 -8.12 1.36 3.07
C THR A 4 -7.52 -0.03 2.78
N ILE A 5 -7.93 -0.65 1.67
CA ILE A 5 -7.47 -1.98 1.29
C ILE A 5 -6.07 -1.89 0.67
N CYS A 6 -5.14 -2.72 1.16
CA CYS A 6 -3.79 -2.81 0.63
C CYS A 6 -3.79 -3.46 -0.75
N PRO A 7 -3.23 -2.81 -1.78
CA PRO A 7 -3.21 -3.35 -3.14
C PRO A 7 -2.19 -4.48 -3.35
N ARG A 8 -1.38 -4.77 -2.33
CA ARG A 8 -0.34 -5.80 -2.36
C ARG A 8 -0.80 -7.10 -1.70
N CYS A 9 -1.51 -7.01 -0.57
CA CYS A 9 -1.87 -8.17 0.25
C CYS A 9 -3.35 -8.25 0.62
N SER A 10 -4.17 -7.30 0.14
CA SER A 10 -5.62 -7.24 0.34
C SER A 10 -6.09 -7.05 1.79
N SER A 11 -5.20 -6.82 2.76
CA SER A 11 -5.57 -6.43 4.12
C SER A 11 -6.32 -5.09 4.15
N SER A 12 -7.31 -4.93 5.01
CA SER A 12 -8.08 -3.68 5.18
C SER A 12 -7.47 -2.69 6.19
N ASP A 13 -6.26 -2.94 6.68
CA ASP A 13 -5.69 -2.27 7.86
C ASP A 13 -4.67 -1.18 7.51
N ALA A 14 -4.75 -0.61 6.31
CA ALA A 14 -3.84 0.46 5.94
C ALA A 14 -4.19 1.77 6.66
N VAL A 15 -3.15 2.47 7.10
CA VAL A 15 -3.25 3.76 7.80
C VAL A 15 -2.81 4.89 6.89
N SER A 16 -3.40 6.07 7.05
CA SER A 16 -2.86 7.30 6.46
C SER A 16 -1.55 7.66 7.17
N ASP A 17 -0.47 7.78 6.42
CA ASP A 17 0.88 7.99 6.93
C ASP A 17 1.34 9.44 6.73
N CYS A 18 1.06 10.02 5.56
CA CYS A 18 1.44 11.39 5.23
C CYS A 18 0.51 11.98 4.16
N GLN A 19 0.38 13.30 4.10
CA GLN A 19 -0.40 14.02 3.09
C GLN A 19 0.44 15.08 2.39
N GLY A 20 0.29 15.18 1.07
CA GLY A 20 0.79 16.30 0.29
C GLY A 20 -0.26 17.39 0.23
N MET A 21 0.14 18.62 0.50
CA MET A 21 -0.76 19.78 0.50
C MET A 21 -0.27 20.87 -0.45
N GLU A 22 -1.19 21.48 -1.18
CA GLU A 22 -0.98 22.68 -2.00
C GLU A 22 -2.12 23.66 -1.72
N ASP A 23 -1.79 24.91 -1.38
CA ASP A 23 -2.77 25.95 -1.00
C ASP A 23 -3.82 25.51 0.04
N GLY A 24 -3.39 24.70 1.02
CA GLY A 24 -4.26 24.17 2.08
C GLY A 24 -5.16 23.01 1.63
N THR A 25 -5.02 22.51 0.41
CA THR A 25 -5.77 21.38 -0.13
C THR A 25 -4.91 20.13 -0.18
N VAL A 26 -5.44 18.99 0.28
CA VAL A 26 -4.78 17.70 0.15
C VAL A 26 -4.83 17.25 -1.31
N ILE A 27 -3.66 17.08 -1.93
CA ILE A 27 -3.51 16.65 -3.33
C ILE A 27 -3.17 15.16 -3.46
N TRP A 28 -2.65 14.55 -2.39
CA TRP A 28 -2.47 13.10 -2.28
C TRP A 28 -2.30 12.69 -0.80
N THR A 29 -2.64 11.44 -0.50
CA THR A 29 -2.40 10.78 0.78
C THR A 29 -1.54 9.54 0.57
N ILE A 30 -0.43 9.44 1.29
CA ILE A 30 0.32 8.18 1.41
C ILE A 30 -0.39 7.31 2.44
N TYR A 31 -0.76 6.11 2.01
CA TYR A 31 -1.19 5.02 2.88
C TYR A 31 -0.05 4.05 3.11
N ARG A 32 -0.01 3.44 4.29
CA ARG A 32 0.90 2.35 4.63
C ARG A 32 0.11 1.17 5.17
N CYS A 33 0.30 0.01 4.58
CA CYS A 33 -0.24 -1.25 5.11
C CYS A 33 0.56 -1.68 6.34
N VAL A 34 -0.12 -1.91 7.47
CA VAL A 34 0.53 -2.37 8.71
C VAL A 34 0.88 -3.86 8.70
N VAL A 35 0.37 -4.62 7.72
CA VAL A 35 0.61 -6.07 7.58
C VAL A 35 1.87 -6.33 6.77
N CYS A 36 1.95 -5.83 5.54
CA CYS A 36 3.06 -6.09 4.62
C CYS A 36 4.03 -4.91 4.42
N CYS A 37 3.85 -3.83 5.17
CA CYS A 37 4.67 -2.61 5.13
C CYS A 37 4.75 -1.93 3.74
N PHE A 38 3.85 -2.27 2.82
CA PHE A 38 3.76 -1.58 1.53
C PHE A 38 3.13 -0.20 1.71
N SER A 39 3.75 0.82 1.13
CA SER A 39 3.23 2.19 1.10
C SER A 39 2.92 2.62 -0.33
N TRP A 40 1.88 3.44 -0.52
CA TRP A 40 1.47 3.98 -1.81
C TRP A 40 0.71 5.30 -1.65
N ARG A 41 0.63 6.12 -2.71
CA ARG A 41 -0.27 7.27 -2.75
C ARG A 41 -1.63 6.88 -3.34
N ASP A 42 -2.70 7.49 -2.88
CA ASP A 42 -4.02 7.41 -3.55
C ASP A 42 -3.99 7.94 -4.98
N SER A 43 -3.07 8.84 -5.30
CA SER A 43 -2.88 9.42 -6.64
C SER A 43 -2.13 8.52 -7.63
N GLU A 44 -1.68 7.32 -7.23
CA GLU A 44 -0.99 6.40 -8.14
C GLU A 44 -1.96 5.81 -9.19
N PRO A 45 -1.48 5.48 -10.41
CA PRO A 45 -2.34 4.90 -11.43
C PRO A 45 -2.85 3.50 -11.05
N PRO A 46 -4.01 3.05 -11.57
CA PRO A 46 -4.54 1.71 -11.28
C PRO A 46 -3.59 0.56 -11.63
N SER A 47 -2.69 0.74 -12.61
CA SER A 47 -1.65 -0.26 -12.92
C SER A 47 -0.66 -0.48 -11.78
N ALA A 48 -0.46 0.53 -10.91
CA ALA A 48 0.44 0.49 -9.77
C ALA A 48 -0.24 0.03 -8.48
N ILE A 49 -1.53 0.36 -8.28
CA ILE A 49 -2.24 0.18 -6.99
C ILE A 49 -3.65 -0.42 -7.11
N GLY A 50 -4.13 -0.77 -8.31
CA GLY A 50 -5.46 -1.34 -8.49
C GLY A 50 -5.49 -2.82 -8.13
N LEU A 51 -6.35 -3.22 -7.18
CA LEU A 51 -6.60 -4.64 -6.90
C LEU A 51 -7.17 -5.32 -8.15
N GLY A 52 -6.58 -6.44 -8.56
CA GLY A 52 -6.95 -7.16 -9.78
C GLY A 52 -6.48 -6.51 -11.08
N VAL A 53 -5.93 -5.29 -11.04
CA VAL A 53 -5.34 -4.59 -12.20
C VAL A 53 -3.82 -4.65 -12.16
N ARG A 54 -3.24 -4.42 -10.98
CA ARG A 54 -1.81 -4.55 -10.71
C ARG A 54 -1.37 -6.00 -10.92
N SER A 55 -0.21 -6.19 -11.56
CA SER A 55 0.34 -7.53 -11.80
C SER A 55 0.44 -8.35 -10.52
N ALA A 56 -0.06 -9.58 -10.58
CA ALA A 56 -0.04 -10.55 -9.47
C ALA A 56 1.38 -10.89 -9.02
N ALA A 57 2.40 -10.70 -9.87
CA ALA A 57 3.81 -10.91 -9.51
C ALA A 57 4.28 -9.99 -8.36
N PHE A 58 3.58 -8.88 -8.13
CA PHE A 58 3.88 -7.97 -7.01
C PHE A 58 2.95 -8.16 -5.81
N ALA A 59 2.01 -9.10 -5.85
CA ALA A 59 1.18 -9.44 -4.71
C ALA A 59 2.00 -10.21 -3.66
N VAL A 60 1.58 -10.15 -2.39
CA VAL A 60 2.19 -10.91 -1.30
C VAL A 60 1.13 -11.62 -0.48
N ASP A 61 1.46 -12.82 -0.02
CA ASP A 61 0.65 -13.58 0.91
C ASP A 61 0.81 -13.04 2.33
N ALA A 62 -0.21 -12.33 2.81
CA ALA A 62 -0.24 -11.81 4.18
C ALA A 62 -0.23 -12.91 5.24
N ALA A 63 -0.67 -14.14 4.93
CA ALA A 63 -0.68 -15.26 5.86
C ALA A 63 0.70 -15.93 5.99
N ASN A 64 1.64 -15.65 5.07
CA ASN A 64 2.94 -16.31 5.03
C ASN A 64 4.07 -15.32 4.68
N LEU A 65 4.12 -14.20 5.39
CA LEU A 65 5.13 -13.16 5.15
C LEU A 65 6.56 -13.63 5.43
N ASP A 66 6.75 -14.57 6.36
CA ASP A 66 8.08 -15.09 6.71
C ASP A 66 8.70 -15.98 5.62
N HIS A 67 7.93 -16.44 4.63
CA HIS A 67 8.47 -17.16 3.48
C HIS A 67 9.26 -16.24 2.52
N TYR A 68 9.04 -14.92 2.56
CA TYR A 68 9.77 -13.99 1.70
C TYR A 68 11.17 -13.68 2.26
N PRO A 69 12.20 -13.57 1.38
CA PRO A 69 13.55 -13.25 1.81
C PRO A 69 13.60 -11.84 2.41
N LYS A 70 14.16 -11.73 3.62
CA LYS A 70 14.39 -10.46 4.31
C LYS A 70 15.67 -9.82 3.74
N ILE A 71 15.50 -8.76 2.95
CA ILE A 71 16.62 -7.97 2.43
C ILE A 71 16.78 -6.73 3.31
N LEU A 72 17.83 -6.70 4.12
CA LEU A 72 18.21 -5.51 4.86
C LEU A 72 19.04 -4.61 3.94
N GLN A 73 18.56 -3.39 3.67
CA GLN A 73 19.41 -2.39 3.03
C GLN A 73 20.47 -1.96 4.04
N GLN A 74 21.74 -2.06 3.63
CA GLN A 74 22.91 -1.67 4.40
C GLN A 74 23.08 -0.14 4.42
#